data_AF-A0A7W7CCW5-F1
#
_entry.id   AF-A0A7W7CCW5-F1
#
_cell.length_a   1.000
_cell.length_b   1.000
_cell.length_c   1.000
_cell.angle_alpha   90.00
_cell.angle_beta   90.00
_cell.angle_gamma   90.00
#
_symmetry.space_group_name_H-M   'P 1'
#
loop_
_entity.id
_entity.type
_entity.pdbx_description
1 polymer ?
#
loop_
_entity_poly.entity_id
_entity_poly.type
_entity_poly.pdbx_seq_one_letter_code
_entity_poly.pdbx_strand_id
1 'polypeptide(L)'
;MSVLIVRVGAVVCALVLVASACGGSAQPPKPAAPPELSATDYQRKLDDLVAEIRPLTEQVNQAATLEQLNQTRLRLSTLSGKQRIAFDAFLPPKTAAVPHRKLLEDLFTFRKDLSTAISGTGNNSCGVPSPEALSLHEAKIATRQILNTPTTAPLPEAFTKAGLQFTGWPLPPAPAMPELETRTPGNGELLQRGPGGPTTVTIKNNSRLDAVVSAVSGKDAAQPQASVFVRRDSTVTLTRLSVPFELYYKFGADFDPQRRGFTRDCEYRQIHGALEVPGPWSVGISVDTMGKSLLMRITPNGGSDHKQVRIAEAAPY
;
A
#
# COMPACT_ATOMS: atom_id res chain seq x y z
N MET A 1 3.82 35.75 -11.01
CA MET A 1 3.81 36.03 -9.56
C MET A 1 2.73 37.06 -9.29
N SER A 2 1.54 36.62 -8.89
CA SER A 2 0.43 37.51 -8.55
C SER A 2 -0.17 37.01 -7.25
N VAL A 3 0.06 37.77 -6.18
CA VAL A 3 -0.36 37.47 -4.82
C VAL A 3 -1.77 38.05 -4.65
N LEU A 4 -2.74 37.17 -4.38
CA LEU A 4 -4.12 37.53 -4.08
C LEU A 4 -4.25 37.72 -2.56
N ILE A 5 -4.53 38.95 -2.14
CA ILE A 5 -4.77 39.33 -0.74
C ILE A 5 -6.25 39.07 -0.41
N VAL A 6 -6.52 38.16 0.52
CA VAL A 6 -7.87 37.92 1.06
C VAL A 6 -8.03 38.71 2.36
N ARG A 7 -9.04 39.60 2.39
CA ARG A 7 -9.41 40.43 3.55
C ARG A 7 -10.18 39.61 4.58
N VAL A 8 -9.78 39.74 5.84
CA VAL A 8 -10.47 39.20 7.03
C VAL A 8 -11.66 40.10 7.36
N GLY A 9 -12.88 39.55 7.31
CA GLY A 9 -14.10 40.22 7.75
C GLY A 9 -14.32 40.03 9.25
N ALA A 10 -14.44 41.14 9.97
CA ALA A 10 -14.73 41.18 11.40
C ALA A 10 -16.20 40.80 11.67
N VAL A 11 -16.42 39.85 12.59
CA VAL A 11 -17.75 39.49 13.11
C VAL A 11 -18.07 40.41 14.30
N VAL A 12 -19.12 41.21 14.16
CA VAL A 12 -19.66 42.07 15.21
C VAL A 12 -20.50 41.21 16.17
N CYS A 13 -20.02 41.08 17.41
CA CYS A 13 -20.81 40.55 18.53
C CYS A 13 -21.85 41.59 18.97
N ALA A 14 -23.12 41.38 18.61
CA ALA A 14 -24.23 42.11 19.19
C ALA A 14 -24.58 41.49 20.56
N LEU A 15 -24.20 42.18 21.63
CA LEU A 15 -24.53 41.85 23.01
C LEU A 15 -25.93 42.41 23.30
N VAL A 16 -26.96 41.55 23.29
CA VAL A 16 -28.32 41.93 23.68
C VAL A 16 -28.50 41.65 25.18
N LEU A 17 -28.50 42.72 25.98
CA LEU A 17 -28.94 42.72 27.38
C LEU A 17 -30.48 42.77 27.41
N VAL A 18 -31.13 41.66 27.72
CA VAL A 18 -32.58 41.63 28.00
C VAL A 18 -32.81 41.69 29.51
N ALA A 19 -33.56 42.71 29.92
CA ALA A 19 -33.94 42.97 31.30
C ALA A 19 -34.90 41.90 31.86
N SER A 20 -34.68 41.56 33.13
CA SER A 20 -35.40 40.57 33.91
C SER A 20 -36.84 40.98 34.20
N ALA A 21 -37.80 40.28 33.60
CA ALA A 21 -39.19 40.24 34.07
C ALA A 21 -39.42 38.92 34.81
N CYS A 22 -39.77 39.00 36.10
CA CYS A 22 -40.22 37.86 36.92
C CYS A 22 -41.57 37.35 36.40
N GLY A 23 -41.55 36.55 35.34
CA GLY A 23 -42.67 35.74 34.88
C GLY A 23 -42.41 34.28 35.20
N GLY A 24 -43.33 33.63 35.92
CA GLY A 24 -43.25 32.22 36.27
C GLY A 24 -42.93 31.37 35.05
N SER A 25 -41.69 30.89 34.98
CA SER A 25 -41.21 30.07 33.88
C SER A 25 -41.87 28.72 33.99
N ALA A 26 -42.96 28.53 33.23
CA ALA A 26 -43.49 27.20 32.94
C ALA A 26 -42.33 26.36 32.40
N GLN A 27 -41.95 25.33 33.15
CA GLN A 27 -40.85 24.44 32.76
C GLN A 27 -41.15 23.88 31.38
N PRO A 28 -40.25 24.02 30.39
CA PRO A 28 -40.47 23.48 29.06
C PRO A 28 -40.81 21.99 29.17
N PRO A 29 -41.80 21.49 28.41
CA PRO A 29 -42.22 20.10 28.49
C PRO A 29 -40.99 19.19 28.27
N LYS A 30 -40.80 18.25 29.20
CA LYS A 30 -39.71 17.27 29.13
C LYS A 30 -39.80 16.55 27.78
N PRO A 31 -38.72 16.49 26.98
CA PRO A 31 -38.72 15.76 25.72
C PRO A 31 -39.21 14.32 25.93
N ALA A 32 -40.16 13.89 25.10
CA ALA A 32 -40.65 12.51 25.13
C ALA A 32 -39.49 11.55 24.81
N ALA A 33 -39.42 10.43 25.53
CA ALA A 33 -38.42 9.41 25.27
C ALA A 33 -38.61 8.82 23.86
N PRO A 34 -37.52 8.45 23.14
CA PRO A 34 -37.63 7.77 21.86
C PRO A 34 -38.44 6.47 21.98
N PRO A 35 -39.24 6.11 20.96
CA PRO A 35 -40.02 4.88 20.98
C PRO A 35 -39.10 3.64 20.93
N GLU A 36 -39.43 2.60 21.70
CA GLU A 36 -38.84 1.26 21.56
C GLU A 36 -39.47 0.53 20.37
N LEU A 37 -38.64 0.00 19.48
CA LEU A 37 -39.11 -0.77 18.33
C LEU A 37 -39.40 -2.22 18.70
N SER A 38 -40.39 -2.80 18.03
CA SER A 38 -40.60 -4.25 18.04
C SER A 38 -39.41 -4.97 17.39
N ALA A 39 -39.21 -6.26 17.70
CA ALA A 39 -38.15 -7.05 17.08
C ALA A 39 -38.27 -7.10 15.54
N THR A 40 -39.50 -7.21 15.03
CA THR A 40 -39.79 -7.22 13.59
C THR A 40 -39.47 -5.88 12.92
N ASP A 41 -39.83 -4.76 13.56
CA ASP A 41 -39.52 -3.43 12.99
C ASP A 41 -38.03 -3.12 13.05
N TYR A 42 -37.34 -3.56 14.12
CA TYR A 42 -35.89 -3.44 14.22
C TYR A 42 -35.16 -4.30 13.19
N GLN A 43 -35.64 -5.53 12.93
CA GLN A 43 -35.10 -6.38 11.87
C GLN A 43 -35.21 -5.68 10.51
N ARG A 44 -36.36 -5.08 10.18
CA ARG A 44 -36.54 -4.32 8.95
C ARG A 44 -35.52 -3.18 8.82
N LYS A 45 -35.22 -2.47 9.92
CA LYS A 45 -34.17 -1.43 9.93
C LYS A 45 -32.78 -1.98 9.64
N LEU A 46 -32.43 -3.14 10.18
CA LEU A 46 -31.15 -3.80 9.86
C LEU A 46 -31.07 -4.22 8.39
N ASP A 47 -32.17 -4.75 7.84
CA ASP A 47 -32.23 -5.15 6.43
C ASP A 47 -32.09 -3.94 5.50
N ASP A 48 -32.81 -2.86 5.79
CA ASP A 48 -32.72 -1.58 5.06
C ASP A 48 -31.28 -1.02 5.09
N LEU A 49 -30.62 -1.08 6.25
CA LEU A 49 -29.23 -0.64 6.41
C LEU A 49 -28.28 -1.42 5.48
N VAL A 50 -28.40 -2.75 5.45
CA VAL A 50 -27.57 -3.61 4.59
C VAL A 50 -27.87 -3.35 3.12
N ALA A 51 -29.14 -3.20 2.77
CA ALA A 51 -29.57 -2.93 1.40
C ALA A 51 -29.04 -1.57 0.89
N GLU A 52 -29.04 -0.52 1.72
CA GLU A 52 -28.52 0.80 1.35
C GLU A 52 -26.99 0.83 1.19
N ILE A 53 -26.24 0.09 2.02
CA ILE A 53 -24.77 0.09 1.99
C ILE A 53 -24.22 -0.75 0.84
N ARG A 54 -24.86 -1.89 0.53
CA ARG A 54 -24.40 -2.87 -0.48
C ARG A 54 -23.96 -2.24 -1.82
N PRO A 55 -24.76 -1.42 -2.52
CA PRO A 55 -24.35 -0.89 -3.82
C PRO A 55 -23.09 -0.03 -3.75
N LEU A 56 -22.86 0.69 -2.65
CA LEU A 56 -21.65 1.50 -2.47
C LEU A 56 -20.43 0.62 -2.16
N THR A 57 -20.61 -0.48 -1.43
CA THR A 57 -19.53 -1.45 -1.20
C THR A 57 -19.13 -2.17 -2.48
N GLU A 58 -20.08 -2.48 -3.36
CA GLU A 58 -19.81 -3.05 -4.69
C GLU A 58 -19.05 -2.06 -5.59
N GLN A 59 -19.39 -0.77 -5.52
CA GLN A 59 -18.69 0.29 -6.25
C GLN A 59 -17.20 0.42 -5.89
N VAL A 60 -16.78 -0.01 -4.69
CA VAL A 60 -15.35 0.00 -4.28
C VAL A 60 -14.50 -0.78 -5.29
N ASN A 61 -14.96 -1.96 -5.72
CA ASN A 61 -14.22 -2.77 -6.70
C ASN A 61 -14.38 -2.27 -8.13
N GLN A 62 -15.48 -1.58 -8.44
CA GLN A 62 -15.76 -1.02 -9.77
C GLN A 62 -15.01 0.28 -10.06
N ALA A 63 -14.52 0.97 -9.03
CA ALA A 63 -13.71 2.18 -9.21
C ALA A 63 -12.51 1.91 -10.12
N ALA A 64 -12.39 2.68 -11.21
CA ALA A 64 -11.31 2.56 -12.19
C ALA A 64 -10.12 3.47 -11.88
N THR A 65 -10.30 4.45 -10.98
CA THR A 65 -9.25 5.39 -10.56
C THR A 65 -9.27 5.60 -9.04
N LEU A 66 -8.17 6.12 -8.49
CA LEU A 66 -8.09 6.49 -7.07
C LEU A 66 -9.12 7.56 -6.70
N GLU A 67 -9.39 8.50 -7.60
CA GLU A 67 -10.38 9.54 -7.38
C GLU A 67 -11.80 8.96 -7.27
N GLN A 68 -12.19 8.07 -8.18
CA GLN A 68 -13.50 7.38 -8.10
C GLN A 68 -13.64 6.55 -6.83
N LEU A 69 -12.55 5.89 -6.40
CA LEU A 69 -12.52 5.16 -5.14
C LEU A 69 -12.72 6.11 -3.95
N ASN A 70 -12.02 7.23 -3.90
CA ASN A 70 -12.15 8.23 -2.84
C ASN A 70 -13.55 8.85 -2.79
N GLN A 71 -14.18 9.11 -3.94
CA GLN A 71 -15.58 9.53 -4.00
C GLN A 71 -16.53 8.46 -3.43
N THR A 72 -16.30 7.18 -3.75
CA THR A 72 -17.09 6.06 -3.21
C THR A 72 -16.92 5.96 -1.69
N ARG A 73 -15.69 6.09 -1.18
CA ARG A 73 -15.39 6.14 0.27
C ARG A 73 -16.12 7.28 0.96
N LEU A 74 -16.13 8.48 0.37
CA LEU A 74 -16.84 9.64 0.94
C LEU A 74 -18.36 9.43 0.97
N ARG A 75 -18.93 8.80 -0.06
CA ARG A 75 -20.36 8.43 -0.09
C ARG A 75 -20.68 7.41 1.01
N LEU A 76 -19.86 6.38 1.19
CA LEU A 76 -19.98 5.41 2.29
C LEU A 76 -19.87 6.09 3.66
N SER A 77 -18.92 7.00 3.83
CA SER A 77 -18.76 7.79 5.07
C SER A 77 -20.02 8.60 5.39
N THR A 78 -20.55 9.29 4.39
CA THR A 78 -21.76 10.11 4.52
C THR A 78 -22.98 9.25 4.85
N LEU A 79 -23.15 8.13 4.15
CA LEU A 79 -24.23 7.18 4.42
C LEU A 79 -24.13 6.59 5.83
N SER A 80 -22.93 6.20 6.27
CA SER A 80 -22.69 5.68 7.62
C SER A 80 -23.06 6.70 8.70
N GLY A 81 -22.73 7.99 8.46
CA GLY A 81 -23.15 9.09 9.33
C GLY A 81 -24.66 9.27 9.38
N LYS A 82 -25.34 9.26 8.24
CA LYS A 82 -26.81 9.33 8.15
C LYS A 82 -27.47 8.17 8.88
N GLN A 83 -26.99 6.96 8.64
CA GLN A 83 -27.54 5.74 9.24
C GLN A 83 -27.33 5.72 10.76
N ARG A 84 -26.17 6.17 11.25
CA ARG A 84 -25.96 6.32 12.69
C ARG A 84 -27.01 7.23 13.33
N ILE A 85 -27.26 8.41 12.75
CA ILE A 85 -28.27 9.35 13.25
C ILE A 85 -29.67 8.72 13.23
N ALA A 86 -30.00 7.98 12.16
CA ALA A 86 -31.28 7.31 12.04
C ALA A 86 -31.47 6.21 13.11
N PHE A 87 -30.43 5.43 13.40
CA PHE A 87 -30.46 4.38 14.42
C PHE A 87 -30.46 4.93 15.86
N ASP A 88 -29.85 6.10 16.09
CA ASP A 88 -29.83 6.78 17.40
C ASP A 88 -31.21 7.39 17.77
N ALA A 89 -32.13 7.51 16.80
CA ALA A 89 -33.43 8.14 16.97
C ALA A 89 -34.52 7.22 17.58
N PHE A 90 -34.20 5.95 17.89
CA PHE A 90 -35.13 4.99 18.48
C PHE A 90 -34.42 4.06 19.46
N LEU A 91 -35.19 3.39 20.32
CA LEU A 91 -34.65 2.36 21.20
C LEU A 91 -34.75 0.97 20.53
N PRO A 92 -33.69 0.16 20.54
CA PRO A 92 -33.74 -1.22 20.06
C PRO A 92 -34.57 -2.09 21.04
N PRO A 93 -35.05 -3.27 20.60
CA PRO A 93 -35.55 -4.28 21.53
C PRO A 93 -34.54 -4.55 22.64
N LYS A 94 -34.98 -4.77 23.88
CA LYS A 94 -34.09 -4.97 25.03
C LYS A 94 -32.97 -6.00 24.80
N THR A 95 -33.28 -7.11 24.12
CA THR A 95 -32.30 -8.16 23.79
C THR A 95 -31.18 -7.69 22.86
N ALA A 96 -31.43 -6.64 22.08
CA ALA A 96 -30.49 -6.08 21.09
C ALA A 96 -29.78 -4.80 21.57
N ALA A 97 -29.98 -4.35 22.81
CA ALA A 97 -29.41 -3.09 23.30
C ALA A 97 -27.86 -3.03 23.24
N VAL A 98 -27.19 -4.14 23.56
CA VAL A 98 -25.72 -4.25 23.48
C VAL A 98 -25.22 -4.23 22.02
N PRO A 99 -25.67 -5.13 21.12
CA PRO A 99 -25.22 -5.10 19.73
C PRO A 99 -25.63 -3.81 18.99
N HIS A 100 -26.73 -3.17 19.37
CA HIS A 100 -27.11 -1.86 18.83
C HIS A 100 -26.08 -0.76 19.15
N ARG A 101 -25.60 -0.66 20.39
CA ARG A 101 -24.52 0.31 20.73
C ARG A 101 -23.26 0.05 19.92
N LYS A 102 -22.89 -1.22 19.74
CA LYS A 102 -21.74 -1.61 18.93
C LYS A 102 -21.92 -1.25 17.44
N LEU A 103 -23.14 -1.42 16.90
CA LEU A 103 -23.50 -0.99 15.55
C LEU A 103 -23.30 0.52 15.38
N LEU A 104 -23.73 1.34 16.34
CA LEU A 104 -23.53 2.80 16.30
C LEU A 104 -22.06 3.20 16.35
N GLU A 105 -21.24 2.51 17.14
CA GLU A 105 -19.78 2.70 17.20
C GLU A 105 -19.10 2.34 15.86
N ASP A 106 -19.52 1.24 15.23
CA ASP A 106 -18.96 0.81 13.96
C ASP A 106 -19.33 1.79 12.83
N LEU A 107 -20.59 2.26 12.78
CA LEU A 107 -21.02 3.31 11.85
C LEU A 107 -20.25 4.62 12.05
N PHE A 108 -19.92 4.97 13.30
CA PHE A 108 -19.07 6.13 13.59
C PHE A 108 -17.64 5.94 13.11
N THR A 109 -17.05 4.77 13.39
CA THR A 109 -15.69 4.41 12.95
C THR A 109 -15.59 4.43 11.43
N PHE A 110 -16.54 3.80 10.73
CA PHE A 110 -16.61 3.83 9.27
C PHE A 110 -16.72 5.24 8.72
N ARG A 111 -17.58 6.08 9.29
CA ARG A 111 -17.69 7.49 8.90
C ARG A 111 -16.32 8.16 8.98
N LYS A 112 -15.61 8.01 10.10
CA LYS A 112 -14.29 8.61 10.32
C LYS A 112 -13.27 8.08 9.31
N ASP A 113 -13.08 6.77 9.26
CA ASP A 113 -11.97 6.15 8.52
C ASP A 113 -12.15 6.25 7.00
N LEU A 114 -13.40 6.26 6.51
CA LEU A 114 -13.71 6.44 5.10
C LEU A 114 -13.73 7.91 4.66
N SER A 115 -13.78 8.87 5.60
CA SER A 115 -13.77 10.31 5.27
C SER A 115 -12.39 10.82 4.82
N THR A 116 -11.32 10.12 5.19
CA THR A 116 -9.96 10.44 4.76
C THR A 116 -9.71 9.82 3.38
N ALA A 117 -9.35 10.65 2.41
CA ALA A 117 -8.94 10.18 1.09
C ALA A 117 -7.65 9.33 1.20
N ILE A 118 -7.57 8.26 0.41
CA ILE A 118 -6.31 7.55 0.21
C ILE A 118 -5.54 8.30 -0.88
N SER A 119 -4.31 8.69 -0.55
CA SER A 119 -3.31 9.11 -1.54
C SER A 119 -2.59 7.90 -2.13
N GLY A 120 -2.17 7.98 -3.39
CA GLY A 120 -1.25 6.97 -3.96
C GLY A 120 0.03 6.85 -3.13
N THR A 121 0.73 5.71 -3.25
CA THR A 121 1.85 5.32 -2.38
C THR A 121 3.14 6.14 -2.56
N GLY A 122 3.09 7.31 -3.20
CA GLY A 122 4.29 8.07 -3.53
C GLY A 122 5.28 7.25 -4.36
N ASN A 123 6.56 7.46 -4.12
CA ASN A 123 7.62 6.67 -4.74
C ASN A 123 7.75 5.31 -4.05
N ASN A 124 7.86 4.24 -4.84
CA ASN A 124 8.13 2.90 -4.34
C ASN A 124 9.61 2.69 -3.98
N SER A 125 10.01 1.45 -3.65
CA SER A 125 11.39 1.10 -3.31
C SER A 125 12.42 1.39 -4.42
N CYS A 126 11.96 1.57 -5.66
CA CYS A 126 12.80 1.96 -6.79
C CYS A 126 13.00 3.48 -6.92
N GLY A 127 12.40 4.27 -6.03
CA GLY A 127 12.44 5.74 -6.09
C GLY A 127 11.56 6.32 -7.20
N VAL A 128 10.61 5.55 -7.74
CA VAL A 128 9.72 5.98 -8.84
C VAL A 128 8.26 5.83 -8.41
N PRO A 129 7.32 6.60 -8.99
CA PRO A 129 5.90 6.44 -8.68
C PRO A 129 5.43 5.01 -8.93
N SER A 130 4.70 4.43 -7.98
CA SER A 130 4.03 3.13 -8.20
C SER A 130 3.08 3.21 -9.40
N PRO A 131 2.94 2.13 -10.18
CA PRO A 131 1.91 2.07 -11.21
C PRO A 131 0.52 2.40 -10.65
N GLU A 132 -0.27 3.18 -11.39
CA GLU A 132 -1.60 3.61 -10.94
C GLU A 132 -2.49 2.42 -10.61
N ALA A 133 -2.46 1.37 -11.44
CA ALA A 133 -3.25 0.15 -11.24
C ALA A 133 -2.90 -0.56 -9.92
N LEU A 134 -1.62 -0.59 -9.53
CA LEU A 134 -1.17 -1.17 -8.27
C LEU A 134 -1.60 -0.30 -7.09
N SER A 135 -1.40 1.02 -7.19
CA SER A 135 -1.84 1.98 -6.16
C SER A 135 -3.35 1.89 -5.91
N LEU A 136 -4.14 1.76 -6.97
CA LEU A 136 -5.58 1.56 -6.89
C LEU A 136 -5.94 0.21 -6.24
N HIS A 137 -5.25 -0.87 -6.61
CA HIS A 137 -5.45 -2.18 -6.01
C HIS A 137 -5.22 -2.16 -4.49
N GLU A 138 -4.09 -1.59 -4.05
CA GLU A 138 -3.76 -1.45 -2.62
C GLU A 138 -4.79 -0.58 -1.89
N ALA A 139 -5.25 0.51 -2.51
CA ALA A 139 -6.29 1.37 -1.96
C ALA A 139 -7.64 0.65 -1.81
N LYS A 140 -8.01 -0.23 -2.77
CA LYS A 140 -9.20 -1.09 -2.67
C LYS A 140 -9.06 -2.08 -1.52
N ILE A 141 -7.89 -2.72 -1.36
CA ILE A 141 -7.60 -3.62 -0.23
C ILE A 141 -7.74 -2.89 1.10
N ALA A 142 -7.12 -1.71 1.25
CA ALA A 142 -7.20 -0.91 2.47
C ALA A 142 -8.66 -0.52 2.78
N THR A 143 -9.44 -0.11 1.76
CA THR A 143 -10.87 0.21 1.93
C THR A 143 -11.67 -1.02 2.39
N ARG A 144 -11.41 -2.19 1.79
CA ARG A 144 -12.04 -3.45 2.21
C ARG A 144 -11.67 -3.84 3.64
N GLN A 145 -10.43 -3.61 4.08
CA GLN A 145 -9.99 -3.88 5.44
C GLN A 145 -10.71 -2.99 6.47
N ILE A 146 -10.95 -1.71 6.15
CA ILE A 146 -11.76 -0.80 6.99
C ILE A 146 -13.18 -1.36 7.17
N LEU A 147 -13.80 -1.86 6.09
CA LEU A 147 -15.14 -2.45 6.15
C LEU A 147 -15.18 -3.80 6.89
N ASN A 148 -14.05 -4.52 6.95
CA ASN A 148 -13.91 -5.84 7.57
C ASN A 148 -13.12 -5.79 8.90
N THR A 149 -13.24 -4.70 9.65
CA THR A 149 -12.47 -4.53 10.90
C THR A 149 -12.89 -5.54 11.97
N PRO A 150 -11.95 -6.04 12.82
CA PRO A 150 -12.25 -7.03 13.86
C PRO A 150 -13.34 -6.61 14.85
N THR A 151 -13.57 -5.30 15.02
CA THR A 151 -14.64 -4.77 15.86
C THR A 151 -16.04 -5.10 15.33
N THR A 152 -16.16 -5.33 14.02
CA THR A 152 -17.42 -5.68 13.33
C THR A 152 -17.65 -7.19 13.29
N ALA A 153 -16.59 -8.01 13.38
CA ALA A 153 -16.66 -9.46 13.33
C ALA A 153 -17.61 -10.13 14.37
N PRO A 154 -17.76 -9.63 15.61
CA PRO A 154 -18.70 -10.23 16.58
C PRO A 154 -20.15 -9.75 16.42
N LEU A 155 -20.44 -8.72 15.60
CA LEU A 155 -21.81 -8.18 15.46
C LEU A 155 -22.84 -9.22 14.97
N PRO A 156 -22.55 -10.05 13.95
CA PRO A 156 -23.50 -11.06 13.48
C PRO A 156 -23.93 -12.04 14.58
N GLU A 157 -22.96 -12.53 15.36
CA GLU A 157 -23.22 -13.45 16.47
C GLU A 157 -24.01 -12.76 17.59
N ALA A 158 -23.68 -11.51 17.90
CA ALA A 158 -24.37 -10.74 18.94
C ALA A 158 -25.84 -10.45 18.58
N PHE A 159 -26.13 -10.12 17.32
CA PHE A 159 -27.52 -9.98 16.85
C PHE A 159 -28.25 -11.32 16.79
N THR A 160 -27.58 -12.40 16.40
CA THR A 160 -28.16 -13.76 16.41
C THR A 160 -28.59 -14.16 17.83
N LYS A 161 -27.75 -13.92 18.83
CA LYS A 161 -28.09 -14.15 20.26
C LYS A 161 -29.26 -13.27 20.74
N ALA A 162 -29.48 -12.12 20.13
CA ALA A 162 -30.61 -11.24 20.40
C ALA A 162 -31.91 -11.66 19.69
N GLY A 163 -31.89 -12.74 18.90
CA GLY A 163 -33.03 -13.22 18.11
C GLY A 163 -33.23 -12.49 16.78
N LEU A 164 -32.19 -11.82 16.28
CA LEU A 164 -32.21 -11.03 15.04
C LEU A 164 -31.22 -11.59 14.01
N GLN A 165 -31.49 -11.35 12.74
CA GLN A 165 -30.63 -11.75 11.64
C GLN A 165 -29.81 -10.55 11.16
N PHE A 166 -28.49 -10.60 11.37
CA PHE A 166 -27.55 -9.63 10.80
C PHE A 166 -26.33 -10.39 10.32
N THR A 167 -26.10 -10.45 9.01
CA THR A 167 -24.99 -11.24 8.44
C THR A 167 -23.67 -10.49 8.43
N GLY A 168 -23.63 -9.27 9.00
CA GLY A 168 -22.48 -8.37 8.92
C GLY A 168 -22.61 -7.36 7.79
N TRP A 169 -21.58 -6.53 7.66
CA TRP A 169 -21.51 -5.55 6.59
C TRP A 169 -21.35 -6.23 5.23
N PRO A 170 -22.00 -5.74 4.16
CA PRO A 170 -21.74 -6.24 2.83
C PRO A 170 -20.28 -5.91 2.46
N LEU A 171 -19.47 -6.95 2.24
CA LEU A 171 -18.08 -6.79 1.88
C LEU A 171 -17.93 -6.98 0.37
N PRO A 172 -17.19 -6.10 -0.32
CA PRO A 172 -16.81 -6.41 -1.69
C PRO A 172 -15.92 -7.67 -1.70
N PRO A 173 -15.97 -8.47 -2.78
CA PRO A 173 -14.98 -9.51 -3.03
C PRO A 173 -13.55 -8.96 -2.93
N ALA A 174 -12.58 -9.82 -2.66
CA ALA A 174 -11.18 -9.38 -2.74
C ALA A 174 -10.90 -8.87 -4.16
N PRO A 175 -10.35 -7.64 -4.33
CA PRO A 175 -10.01 -7.14 -5.65
C PRO A 175 -8.94 -8.03 -6.27
N ALA A 176 -9.06 -8.29 -7.57
CA ALA A 176 -8.04 -9.02 -8.31
C ALA A 176 -6.73 -8.20 -8.38
N MET A 177 -5.59 -8.89 -8.33
CA MET A 177 -4.29 -8.27 -8.59
C MET A 177 -4.29 -7.76 -10.05
N PRO A 178 -3.91 -6.50 -10.31
CA PRO A 178 -3.83 -5.99 -11.67
C PRO A 178 -2.72 -6.71 -12.44
N GLU A 179 -2.96 -6.97 -13.72
CA GLU A 179 -1.90 -7.36 -14.63
C GLU A 179 -1.03 -6.13 -14.92
N LEU A 180 0.28 -6.27 -14.69
CA LEU A 180 1.24 -5.21 -14.92
C LEU A 180 2.17 -5.61 -16.05
N GLU A 181 2.36 -4.72 -17.01
CA GLU A 181 3.36 -4.91 -18.05
C GLU A 181 4.75 -5.10 -17.43
N THR A 182 5.52 -6.03 -17.97
CA THR A 182 6.88 -6.31 -17.51
C THR A 182 7.82 -6.20 -18.70
N ARG A 183 8.58 -5.11 -18.77
CA ARG A 183 9.65 -4.93 -19.73
C ARG A 183 10.89 -5.67 -19.24
N THR A 184 11.47 -6.48 -20.11
CA THR A 184 12.62 -7.33 -19.76
C THR A 184 13.59 -7.37 -20.94
N PRO A 185 14.79 -6.79 -20.80
CA PRO A 185 15.88 -6.97 -21.75
C PRO A 185 16.24 -8.45 -21.95
N GLY A 186 16.97 -8.74 -23.02
CA GLY A 186 17.54 -10.08 -23.23
C GLY A 186 18.49 -10.47 -22.09
N ASN A 187 18.53 -11.76 -21.74
CA ASN A 187 19.55 -12.22 -20.80
C ASN A 187 20.95 -12.00 -21.39
N GLY A 188 21.82 -11.32 -20.66
CA GLY A 188 23.16 -10.95 -21.13
C GLY A 188 23.21 -9.66 -21.94
N GLU A 189 22.09 -8.95 -22.08
CA GLU A 189 22.07 -7.67 -22.78
C GLU A 189 22.94 -6.64 -22.06
N LEU A 190 23.87 -6.04 -22.81
CA LEU A 190 24.77 -5.01 -22.31
C LEU A 190 24.03 -3.67 -22.29
N LEU A 191 23.83 -3.15 -21.08
CA LEU A 191 23.14 -1.88 -20.83
C LEU A 191 24.10 -0.69 -20.91
N GLN A 192 25.36 -0.93 -20.57
CA GLN A 192 26.43 0.08 -20.63
C GLN A 192 27.77 -0.61 -20.83
N ARG A 193 28.67 0.07 -21.56
CA ARG A 193 30.04 -0.36 -21.78
C ARG A 193 30.98 0.84 -21.91
N GLY A 194 32.01 0.86 -21.08
CA GLY A 194 33.15 1.77 -21.17
C GLY A 194 34.41 1.04 -21.64
N PRO A 195 35.59 1.68 -21.48
CA PRO A 195 36.88 1.07 -21.75
C PRO A 195 37.07 -0.23 -20.95
N GLY A 196 37.68 -1.24 -21.56
CA GLY A 196 37.79 -2.58 -20.98
C GLY A 196 39.22 -3.11 -20.83
N GLY A 197 39.36 -4.14 -20.01
CA GLY A 197 40.62 -4.88 -19.79
C GLY A 197 40.48 -6.37 -20.17
N PRO A 198 41.42 -7.25 -19.79
CA PRO A 198 41.36 -8.67 -20.17
C PRO A 198 40.45 -9.53 -19.27
N THR A 199 39.89 -8.96 -18.20
CA THR A 199 39.20 -9.73 -17.16
C THR A 199 37.79 -10.15 -17.58
N THR A 200 37.34 -11.31 -17.09
CA THR A 200 36.00 -11.85 -17.32
C THR A 200 35.34 -12.31 -16.02
N VAL A 201 34.03 -12.12 -15.92
CA VAL A 201 33.22 -12.50 -14.75
C VAL A 201 31.99 -13.26 -15.22
N THR A 202 31.80 -14.48 -14.73
CA THR A 202 30.57 -15.25 -14.94
C THR A 202 29.62 -15.02 -13.78
N ILE A 203 28.45 -14.46 -14.08
CA ILE A 203 27.40 -14.10 -13.13
C ILE A 203 26.31 -15.16 -13.23
N LYS A 204 25.96 -15.78 -12.10
CA LYS A 204 24.82 -16.68 -11.97
C LYS A 204 23.77 -16.04 -11.08
N ASN A 205 22.61 -15.70 -11.63
CA ASN A 205 21.49 -15.14 -10.88
C ASN A 205 20.51 -16.27 -10.51
N ASN A 206 20.66 -16.89 -9.35
CA ASN A 206 19.70 -17.88 -8.82
C ASN A 206 18.74 -17.22 -7.81
N SER A 207 18.37 -15.96 -8.05
CA SER A 207 17.36 -15.25 -7.26
C SER A 207 16.00 -15.31 -7.93
N ARG A 208 14.96 -14.85 -7.22
CA ARG A 208 13.59 -14.78 -7.76
C ARG A 208 13.35 -13.57 -8.67
N LEU A 209 14.30 -12.64 -8.73
CA LEU A 209 14.20 -11.36 -9.44
C LEU A 209 15.24 -11.28 -10.56
N ASP A 210 14.93 -10.46 -11.56
CA ASP A 210 15.92 -10.07 -12.56
C ASP A 210 16.95 -9.14 -11.90
N ALA A 211 18.16 -9.10 -12.47
CA ALA A 211 19.26 -8.31 -11.94
C ALA A 211 19.94 -7.47 -13.02
N VAL A 212 20.38 -6.27 -12.64
CA VAL A 212 21.39 -5.50 -13.35
C VAL A 212 22.66 -5.59 -12.55
N VAL A 213 23.72 -6.07 -13.19
CA VAL A 213 25.04 -6.21 -12.58
C VAL A 213 25.99 -5.21 -13.21
N SER A 214 26.52 -4.32 -12.38
CA SER A 214 27.43 -3.25 -12.78
C SER A 214 28.82 -3.47 -12.21
N ALA A 215 29.82 -3.50 -13.09
CA ALA A 215 31.23 -3.46 -12.72
C ALA A 215 31.71 -2.01 -12.67
N VAL A 216 32.06 -1.52 -11.48
CA VAL A 216 32.42 -0.12 -11.23
C VAL A 216 33.89 -0.03 -10.84
N SER A 217 34.64 0.89 -11.46
CA SER A 217 35.99 1.22 -11.02
C SER A 217 36.02 2.56 -10.31
N GLY A 218 36.80 2.62 -9.23
CA GLY A 218 36.87 3.82 -8.40
C GLY A 218 35.57 4.01 -7.61
N LYS A 219 35.14 5.26 -7.46
CA LYS A 219 34.03 5.64 -6.55
C LYS A 219 32.73 6.02 -7.25
N ASP A 220 32.71 6.14 -8.58
CA ASP A 220 31.53 6.63 -9.31
C ASP A 220 30.68 5.47 -9.84
N ALA A 221 29.67 5.07 -9.06
CA ALA A 221 28.73 4.03 -9.43
C ALA A 221 27.78 4.42 -10.58
N ALA A 222 27.71 5.71 -10.95
CA ALA A 222 26.90 6.17 -12.08
C ALA A 222 27.59 5.91 -13.43
N GLN A 223 28.90 5.66 -13.43
CA GLN A 223 29.67 5.36 -14.64
C GLN A 223 30.40 4.01 -14.54
N PRO A 224 29.66 2.89 -14.51
CA PRO A 224 30.27 1.57 -14.51
C PRO A 224 31.09 1.34 -15.79
N GLN A 225 32.19 0.59 -15.67
CA GLN A 225 32.91 0.04 -16.83
C GLN A 225 31.98 -0.79 -17.70
N ALA A 226 31.05 -1.51 -17.07
CA ALA A 226 30.00 -2.20 -17.77
C ALA A 226 28.81 -2.51 -16.88
N SER A 227 27.63 -2.53 -17.49
CA SER A 227 26.40 -3.04 -16.88
C SER A 227 25.76 -4.06 -17.78
N VAL A 228 25.29 -5.15 -17.20
CA VAL A 228 24.64 -6.24 -17.93
C VAL A 228 23.36 -6.65 -17.25
N PHE A 229 22.34 -6.92 -18.05
CA PHE A 229 21.08 -7.48 -17.59
C PHE A 229 21.19 -9.01 -17.45
N VAL A 230 20.77 -9.55 -16.31
CA VAL A 230 20.85 -10.97 -15.99
C VAL A 230 19.48 -11.41 -15.49
N ARG A 231 18.80 -12.24 -16.28
CA ARG A 231 17.48 -12.75 -15.90
C ARG A 231 17.56 -13.61 -14.64
N ARG A 232 16.45 -13.71 -13.92
CA ARG A 232 16.31 -14.73 -12.87
C ARG A 232 16.61 -16.13 -13.41
N ASP A 233 17.16 -16.96 -12.55
CA ASP A 233 17.60 -18.34 -12.83
C ASP A 233 18.49 -18.47 -14.08
N SER A 234 19.26 -17.43 -14.42
CA SER A 234 20.08 -17.38 -15.62
C SER A 234 21.55 -17.09 -15.32
N THR A 235 22.41 -17.42 -16.29
CA THR A 235 23.85 -17.17 -16.22
C THR A 235 24.29 -16.31 -17.40
N VAL A 236 25.23 -15.40 -17.14
CA VAL A 236 25.82 -14.48 -18.12
C VAL A 236 27.31 -14.33 -17.85
N THR A 237 28.11 -14.23 -18.91
CA THR A 237 29.54 -13.89 -18.77
C THR A 237 29.77 -12.45 -19.22
N LEU A 238 30.17 -11.60 -18.29
CA LEU A 238 30.61 -10.23 -18.53
C LEU A 238 32.10 -10.23 -18.87
N THR A 239 32.46 -9.74 -20.05
CA THR A 239 33.85 -9.73 -20.52
C THR A 239 34.43 -8.34 -20.58
N ARG A 240 35.72 -8.25 -20.88
CA ARG A 240 36.49 -7.03 -21.08
C ARG A 240 36.45 -6.05 -19.91
N LEU A 241 36.81 -6.49 -18.70
CA LEU A 241 36.86 -5.66 -17.48
C LEU A 241 38.30 -5.33 -17.09
N SER A 242 38.52 -4.11 -16.61
CA SER A 242 39.81 -3.67 -16.04
C SER A 242 39.75 -3.76 -14.52
N VAL A 243 40.78 -4.31 -13.90
CA VAL A 243 40.92 -4.33 -12.44
C VAL A 243 41.60 -3.05 -11.92
N PRO A 244 41.31 -2.60 -10.68
CA PRO A 244 40.33 -3.15 -9.75
C PRO A 244 38.90 -2.66 -10.04
N PHE A 245 37.90 -3.49 -9.74
CA PHE A 245 36.49 -3.11 -9.79
C PHE A 245 35.66 -3.76 -8.69
N GLU A 246 34.54 -3.12 -8.35
CA GLU A 246 33.49 -3.66 -7.48
C GLU A 246 32.27 -4.05 -8.30
N LEU A 247 31.48 -5.01 -7.80
CA LEU A 247 30.23 -5.43 -8.41
C LEU A 247 29.04 -4.91 -7.60
N TYR A 248 28.19 -4.15 -8.28
CA TYR A 248 26.93 -3.63 -7.77
C TYR A 248 25.76 -4.38 -8.42
N TYR A 249 24.76 -4.72 -7.61
CA TYR A 249 23.58 -5.44 -8.04
C TYR A 249 22.35 -4.59 -7.76
N LYS A 250 21.57 -4.34 -8.80
CA LYS A 250 20.19 -3.85 -8.68
C LYS A 250 19.29 -5.02 -9.05
N PHE A 251 18.38 -5.41 -8.17
CA PHE A 251 17.34 -6.41 -8.46
C PHE A 251 16.00 -5.70 -8.64
N GLY A 252 15.10 -6.31 -9.40
CA GLY A 252 13.72 -5.85 -9.50
C GLY A 252 12.95 -6.48 -10.64
N ALA A 253 11.80 -5.87 -10.94
CA ALA A 253 10.94 -6.22 -12.06
C ALA A 253 10.62 -4.98 -12.91
N ASP A 254 10.22 -5.22 -14.16
CA ASP A 254 9.94 -4.18 -15.18
C ASP A 254 11.10 -3.21 -15.36
N PHE A 255 12.11 -3.65 -16.12
CA PHE A 255 13.27 -2.84 -16.41
C PHE A 255 12.95 -1.77 -17.46
N ASP A 256 13.13 -0.52 -17.09
CA ASP A 256 12.96 0.62 -17.97
C ASP A 256 14.32 1.01 -18.59
N PRO A 257 14.49 0.83 -19.91
CA PRO A 257 15.76 1.09 -20.57
C PRO A 257 16.13 2.58 -20.62
N GLN A 258 15.16 3.49 -20.56
CA GLN A 258 15.43 4.94 -20.63
C GLN A 258 16.07 5.43 -19.33
N ARG A 259 15.62 4.92 -18.18
CA ARG A 259 16.24 5.21 -16.87
C ARG A 259 17.32 4.21 -16.46
N ARG A 260 17.50 3.13 -17.22
CA ARG A 260 18.41 2.02 -16.90
C ARG A 260 18.18 1.44 -15.51
N GLY A 261 16.91 1.24 -15.14
CA GLY A 261 16.54 0.78 -13.81
C GLY A 261 15.19 0.08 -13.78
N PHE A 262 15.00 -0.75 -12.75
CA PHE A 262 13.71 -1.39 -12.47
C PHE A 262 12.69 -0.36 -11.97
N THR A 263 11.42 -0.63 -12.22
CA THR A 263 10.32 0.22 -11.73
C THR A 263 9.53 -0.44 -10.62
N ARG A 264 9.76 -1.72 -10.32
CA ARG A 264 9.07 -2.48 -9.26
C ARG A 264 10.01 -3.40 -8.50
N ASP A 265 9.65 -3.70 -7.25
CA ASP A 265 10.30 -4.67 -6.37
C ASP A 265 11.82 -4.47 -6.23
N CYS A 266 12.27 -3.21 -6.20
CA CYS A 266 13.70 -2.93 -6.20
C CYS A 266 14.39 -3.31 -4.92
N GLU A 267 15.55 -3.96 -5.07
CA GLU A 267 16.48 -4.30 -4.01
C GLU A 267 17.91 -3.96 -4.48
N TYR A 268 18.65 -3.18 -3.69
CA TYR A 268 20.00 -2.72 -4.02
C TYR A 268 21.01 -3.40 -3.11
N ARG A 269 22.05 -4.00 -3.70
CA ARG A 269 23.07 -4.77 -2.98
C ARG A 269 24.46 -4.48 -3.54
N GLN A 270 25.45 -4.38 -2.66
CA GLN A 270 26.86 -4.23 -3.02
C GLN A 270 27.68 -5.38 -2.44
N ILE A 271 28.67 -5.85 -3.20
CA ILE A 271 29.72 -6.73 -2.71
C ILE A 271 30.86 -5.84 -2.17
N HIS A 272 31.16 -5.93 -0.88
CA HIS A 272 32.31 -5.27 -0.28
C HIS A 272 33.65 -5.94 -0.63
N GLY A 273 34.56 -5.17 -1.21
CA GLY A 273 35.92 -5.60 -1.53
C GLY A 273 36.10 -5.79 -3.03
N ALA A 274 36.97 -4.96 -3.60
CA ALA A 274 37.26 -4.97 -5.02
C ALA A 274 37.90 -6.29 -5.47
N LEU A 275 37.62 -6.65 -6.72
CA LEU A 275 38.35 -7.67 -7.44
C LEU A 275 39.64 -7.04 -7.97
N GLU A 276 40.76 -7.35 -7.35
CA GLU A 276 42.06 -6.70 -7.60
C GLU A 276 42.92 -7.44 -8.63
N VAL A 277 42.71 -8.75 -8.80
CA VAL A 277 43.56 -9.61 -9.64
C VAL A 277 42.84 -9.98 -10.95
N PRO A 278 43.50 -9.83 -12.12
CA PRO A 278 42.95 -10.31 -13.38
C PRO A 278 42.74 -11.82 -13.33
N GLY A 279 41.59 -12.29 -13.83
CA GLY A 279 41.31 -13.72 -13.90
C GLY A 279 39.87 -14.00 -14.27
N PRO A 280 39.54 -15.26 -14.57
CA PRO A 280 38.16 -15.69 -14.69
C PRO A 280 37.53 -15.82 -13.30
N TRP A 281 36.49 -15.03 -13.03
CA TRP A 281 35.75 -15.08 -11.78
C TRP A 281 34.36 -15.67 -11.99
N SER A 282 33.82 -16.37 -10.99
CA SER A 282 32.41 -16.72 -10.93
C SER A 282 31.75 -16.08 -9.72
N VAL A 283 30.62 -15.41 -9.94
CA VAL A 283 29.79 -14.82 -8.90
C VAL A 283 28.42 -15.47 -8.95
N GLY A 284 28.04 -16.14 -7.87
CA GLY A 284 26.71 -16.71 -7.69
C GLY A 284 25.88 -15.85 -6.75
N ILE A 285 24.66 -15.52 -7.18
CA ILE A 285 23.62 -14.91 -6.36
C ILE A 285 22.64 -16.03 -6.04
N SER A 286 22.31 -16.21 -4.78
CA SER A 286 21.33 -17.20 -4.32
C SER A 286 20.47 -16.57 -3.23
N VAL A 287 19.25 -17.05 -3.02
CA VAL A 287 18.54 -16.80 -1.76
C VAL A 287 19.08 -17.73 -0.68
N ASP A 288 19.15 -17.25 0.56
CA ASP A 288 19.46 -18.05 1.73
C ASP A 288 18.43 -19.18 1.89
N THR A 289 18.77 -20.17 2.71
CA THR A 289 17.92 -21.34 2.95
C THR A 289 16.54 -21.00 3.52
N MET A 290 16.33 -19.77 4.01
CA MET A 290 15.04 -19.28 4.49
C MET A 290 14.28 -18.45 3.44
N GLY A 291 14.85 -18.19 2.27
CA GLY A 291 14.27 -17.33 1.23
C GLY A 291 14.18 -15.85 1.61
N LYS A 292 14.88 -15.43 2.67
CA LYS A 292 14.74 -14.10 3.29
C LYS A 292 15.90 -13.16 2.95
N SER A 293 17.04 -13.67 2.51
CA SER A 293 18.21 -12.84 2.23
C SER A 293 18.94 -13.35 1.01
N LEU A 294 19.45 -12.47 0.16
CA LEU A 294 20.35 -12.86 -0.92
C LEU A 294 21.74 -13.16 -0.34
N LEU A 295 22.37 -14.23 -0.81
CA LEU A 295 23.73 -14.65 -0.56
C LEU A 295 24.52 -14.53 -1.87
N MET A 296 25.65 -13.83 -1.82
CA MET A 296 26.57 -13.69 -2.94
C MET A 296 27.86 -14.44 -2.65
N ARG A 297 28.27 -15.30 -3.60
CA ARG A 297 29.49 -16.11 -3.53
C ARG A 297 30.41 -15.74 -4.67
N ILE A 298 31.62 -15.30 -4.37
CA ILE A 298 32.68 -15.08 -5.35
C ILE A 298 33.68 -16.23 -5.27
N THR A 299 33.99 -16.82 -6.42
CA THR A 299 34.96 -17.91 -6.55
C THR A 299 35.90 -17.60 -7.73
N PRO A 300 37.24 -17.60 -7.55
CA PRO A 300 38.15 -17.66 -8.68
C PRO A 300 37.93 -18.98 -9.43
N ASN A 301 37.79 -18.98 -10.76
CA ASN A 301 37.62 -20.23 -11.49
C ASN A 301 38.85 -21.13 -11.28
N GLY A 302 38.66 -22.27 -10.61
CA GLY A 302 39.70 -23.27 -10.32
C GLY A 302 40.21 -23.29 -8.86
N GLY A 303 39.75 -22.40 -7.98
CA GLY A 303 40.10 -22.39 -6.55
C GLY A 303 38.96 -22.82 -5.63
N SER A 304 39.28 -23.51 -4.53
CA SER A 304 38.34 -23.86 -3.45
C SER A 304 38.09 -22.71 -2.46
N ASP A 305 38.84 -21.61 -2.57
CA ASP A 305 38.73 -20.46 -1.67
C ASP A 305 37.51 -19.62 -2.02
N HIS A 306 36.49 -19.68 -1.17
CA HIS A 306 35.30 -18.85 -1.26
C HIS A 306 35.44 -17.66 -0.32
N LYS A 307 35.43 -16.44 -0.86
CA LYS A 307 35.20 -15.25 -0.06
C LYS A 307 33.70 -15.04 0.06
N GLN A 308 33.12 -15.40 1.21
CA GLN A 308 31.78 -14.90 1.56
C GLN A 308 31.92 -13.42 1.86
N VAL A 309 31.27 -12.60 1.05
CA VAL A 309 31.32 -11.15 1.21
C VAL A 309 30.06 -10.70 1.94
N ARG A 310 30.22 -9.84 2.95
CA ARG A 310 29.09 -9.18 3.60
C ARG A 310 28.38 -8.31 2.57
N ILE A 311 27.08 -8.50 2.49
CA ILE A 311 26.20 -7.72 1.63
C ILE A 311 25.67 -6.57 2.48
N ALA A 312 25.93 -5.34 2.07
CA ALA A 312 25.23 -4.19 2.61
C ALA A 312 24.05 -3.83 1.70
N GLU A 313 22.97 -3.38 2.33
CA GLU A 313 21.94 -2.62 1.64
C GLU A 313 22.58 -1.34 1.11
N ALA A 314 22.59 -1.20 -0.22
CA ALA A 314 23.12 0.00 -0.86
C ALA A 314 22.01 1.04 -0.99
N ALA A 315 22.35 2.32 -0.85
CA ALA A 315 21.42 3.39 -1.16
C ALA A 315 21.00 3.32 -2.65
N PRO A 316 19.74 3.65 -2.99
CA PRO A 316 19.36 3.82 -4.39
C PRO A 316 20.22 4.95 -4.99
N TYR A 317 21.01 4.60 -6.01
CA TYR A 317 21.70 5.55 -6.88
C TYR A 317 20.83 5.87 -8.10
#